data_AF-A0A2E5X595-F1
#
_entry.id   AF-A0A2E5X595-F1
#
_cell.length_a   1.000
_cell.length_b   1.000
_cell.length_c   1.000
_cell.angle_alpha   90.00
_cell.angle_beta   90.00
_cell.angle_gamma   90.00
#
_symmetry.space_group_name_H-M   'P 1'
#
loop_
_entity.id
_entity.type
_entity.pdbx_description
1 polymer ?
#
loop_
_entity_poly.entity_id
_entity_poly.type
_entity_poly.pdbx_seq_one_letter_code
_entity_poly.pdbx_strand_id
1 'polypeptide(L)'
;MKNTKTFSALAALAFTMGAAQADIVITEVVDATLPGGQPKFVELTNTGAADVDLSAYSFGNMNNGGTSLGGSAASVLGGVLAPGASYIISYEADAGPGGSIFFSVFGVDPDHYMGGGYVNGDDVLLLFLGAATGDGTDATLVDVYGVPGVDGTGTNWEYTDSYSSRLNCTASNVWTAADWAVAGANALESGCAGDDVCEEGNLTANTDPGTYTVNCGGGGCSGSNFCSSAANSTGGASVISYSGSCTVADNNFTLSADNMPASQFGIFFYGATQVNGGAGMAFGNGTLCVGAGQIYRMSPISTTGGMSQTIDLANPPSASGTITASSTWNFQAWFRDPVAGGANYDLSDGLSVTFD
;
A
#
# COMPACT_ATOMS: atom_id res chain seq x y z
N MET A 1 -70.97 -4.49 4.68
CA MET A 1 -69.65 -4.83 5.23
C MET A 1 -68.84 -5.48 4.10
N LYS A 2 -67.99 -4.70 3.41
CA LYS A 2 -67.08 -5.21 2.37
C LYS A 2 -65.70 -5.33 3.02
N ASN A 3 -65.20 -6.55 3.19
CA ASN A 3 -63.87 -6.81 3.74
C ASN A 3 -62.82 -6.60 2.65
N THR A 4 -62.10 -5.48 2.72
CA THR A 4 -60.91 -5.22 1.92
C THR A 4 -59.75 -5.99 2.55
N LYS A 5 -59.24 -7.02 1.87
CA LYS A 5 -58.00 -7.70 2.25
C LYS A 5 -56.82 -6.91 1.68
N THR A 6 -56.05 -6.27 2.54
CA THR A 6 -54.78 -5.64 2.20
C THR A 6 -53.72 -6.73 2.01
N PHE A 7 -53.20 -6.87 0.79
CA PHE A 7 -51.99 -7.64 0.53
C PHE A 7 -50.80 -6.72 0.78
N SER A 8 -50.02 -6.98 1.83
CA SER A 8 -48.70 -6.36 1.99
C SER A 8 -47.73 -7.03 1.00
N ALA A 9 -47.33 -6.29 -0.03
CA ALA A 9 -46.21 -6.67 -0.88
C ALA A 9 -44.92 -6.52 -0.07
N LEU A 10 -44.31 -7.64 0.30
CA LEU A 10 -42.96 -7.66 0.83
C LEU A 10 -42.01 -7.41 -0.35
N ALA A 11 -41.49 -6.19 -0.47
CA ALA A 11 -40.43 -5.89 -1.42
C ALA A 11 -39.15 -6.60 -0.94
N ALA A 12 -38.80 -7.71 -1.59
CA ALA A 12 -37.48 -8.30 -1.45
C ALA A 12 -36.47 -7.32 -2.07
N LEU A 13 -35.75 -6.61 -1.21
CA LEU A 13 -34.62 -5.79 -1.60
C LEU A 13 -33.50 -6.76 -2.01
N ALA A 14 -33.42 -7.07 -3.30
CA ALA A 14 -32.27 -7.78 -3.84
C ALA A 14 -31.07 -6.83 -3.74
N PHE A 15 -30.22 -7.06 -2.74
CA PHE A 15 -28.85 -6.54 -2.77
C PHE A 15 -28.16 -7.21 -3.95
N THR A 16 -28.06 -6.50 -5.06
CA THR A 16 -27.01 -6.78 -6.03
C THR A 16 -25.70 -6.46 -5.31
N MET A 17 -25.02 -7.48 -4.79
CA MET A 17 -23.59 -7.37 -4.53
C MET A 17 -22.98 -6.97 -5.88
N GLY A 18 -22.53 -5.71 -5.99
CA GLY A 18 -21.60 -5.35 -7.05
C GLY A 18 -20.43 -6.31 -6.95
N ALA A 19 -19.88 -6.75 -8.09
CA ALA A 19 -18.63 -7.48 -8.08
C ALA A 19 -17.64 -6.66 -7.25
N ALA A 20 -17.12 -7.24 -6.17
CA ALA A 20 -16.01 -6.64 -5.46
C ALA A 20 -14.92 -6.40 -6.50
N GLN A 21 -14.47 -5.15 -6.59
CA GLN A 21 -13.24 -4.81 -7.29
C GLN A 21 -12.17 -5.77 -6.81
N ALA A 22 -11.38 -6.33 -7.72
CA ALA A 22 -10.40 -7.32 -7.31
C ALA A 22 -9.42 -6.68 -6.33
N ASP A 23 -9.23 -7.36 -5.21
CA ASP A 23 -8.34 -6.94 -4.14
C ASP A 23 -6.86 -7.01 -4.56
N ILE A 24 -6.54 -7.56 -5.74
CA ILE A 24 -5.17 -7.67 -6.26
C ILE A 24 -5.01 -6.80 -7.50
N VAL A 25 -3.95 -6.01 -7.51
CA VAL A 25 -3.58 -5.11 -8.60
C VAL A 25 -2.12 -5.31 -9.00
N ILE A 26 -1.80 -5.14 -10.28
CA ILE A 26 -0.42 -4.98 -10.75
C ILE A 26 0.06 -3.61 -10.29
N THR A 27 1.21 -3.51 -9.63
CA THR A 27 1.69 -2.26 -9.01
C THR A 27 3.05 -1.80 -9.50
N GLU A 28 3.89 -2.72 -9.94
CA GLU A 28 5.20 -2.42 -10.52
C GLU A 28 5.46 -3.36 -11.70
N VAL A 29 6.04 -2.82 -12.77
CA VAL A 29 6.43 -3.56 -13.97
C VAL A 29 7.85 -3.13 -14.33
N VAL A 30 8.76 -4.08 -14.48
CA VAL A 30 10.18 -3.80 -14.72
C VAL A 30 10.73 -4.72 -15.80
N ASP A 31 11.46 -4.13 -16.75
CA ASP A 31 12.31 -4.81 -17.70
C ASP A 31 13.71 -4.21 -17.62
N ALA A 32 14.63 -4.87 -16.92
CA ALA A 32 16.03 -4.47 -16.85
C ALA A 32 16.92 -5.32 -17.77
N THR A 33 18.12 -4.82 -18.04
CA THR A 33 19.07 -5.35 -19.01
C THR A 33 20.41 -5.78 -18.43
N LEU A 34 20.54 -5.83 -17.09
CA LEU A 34 21.71 -6.43 -16.42
C LEU A 34 21.96 -7.87 -16.94
N PRO A 35 23.16 -8.44 -16.72
CA PRO A 35 23.61 -9.64 -17.40
C PRO A 35 22.56 -10.76 -17.50
N GLY A 36 22.20 -11.11 -18.74
CA GLY A 36 21.13 -12.05 -19.04
C GLY A 36 19.78 -11.41 -19.38
N GLY A 37 19.71 -10.07 -19.44
CA GLY A 37 18.49 -9.31 -19.67
C GLY A 37 17.55 -9.39 -18.46
N GLN A 38 18.10 -9.23 -17.27
CA GLN A 38 17.44 -9.49 -15.99
C GLN A 38 17.81 -8.39 -14.96
N PRO A 39 17.04 -8.22 -13.87
CA PRO A 39 15.77 -8.89 -13.62
C PRO A 39 14.65 -8.30 -14.47
N LYS A 40 13.66 -9.14 -14.80
CA LYS A 40 12.37 -8.69 -15.31
C LYS A 40 11.32 -9.20 -14.37
N PHE A 41 10.50 -8.31 -13.83
CA PHE A 41 9.56 -8.70 -12.79
C PHE A 41 8.31 -7.84 -12.80
N VAL A 42 7.30 -8.36 -12.12
CA VAL A 42 6.02 -7.73 -11.91
C VAL A 42 5.65 -7.86 -10.45
N GLU A 43 5.26 -6.76 -9.83
CA GLU A 43 4.69 -6.75 -8.50
C GLU A 43 3.17 -6.78 -8.58
N LEU A 44 2.56 -7.68 -7.80
CA LEU A 44 1.14 -7.65 -7.48
C LEU A 44 0.96 -7.20 -6.03
N THR A 45 0.02 -6.31 -5.75
CA THR A 45 -0.30 -5.90 -4.37
C THR A 45 -1.73 -6.21 -4.02
N ASN A 46 -1.96 -6.72 -2.81
CA ASN A 46 -3.30 -6.79 -2.23
C ASN A 46 -3.72 -5.42 -1.69
N THR A 47 -4.57 -4.73 -2.43
CA THR A 47 -5.16 -3.44 -2.06
C THR A 47 -6.52 -3.55 -1.39
N GLY A 48 -6.97 -4.77 -1.08
CA GLY A 48 -8.16 -5.07 -0.31
C GLY A 48 -7.91 -5.15 1.20
N ALA A 49 -8.98 -5.38 1.95
CA ALA A 49 -8.95 -5.44 3.42
C ALA A 49 -8.88 -6.87 3.99
N ALA A 50 -8.83 -7.89 3.14
CA ALA A 50 -8.81 -9.30 3.55
C ALA A 50 -7.67 -10.06 2.87
N ASP A 51 -7.25 -11.16 3.50
CA ASP A 51 -6.31 -12.12 2.91
C ASP A 51 -6.89 -12.68 1.59
N VAL A 52 -6.05 -12.72 0.56
CA VAL A 52 -6.40 -13.27 -0.76
C VAL A 52 -5.65 -14.57 -1.01
N ASP A 53 -6.37 -15.64 -1.35
CA ASP A 53 -5.79 -16.89 -1.81
C ASP A 53 -5.36 -16.77 -3.28
N LEU A 54 -4.04 -16.70 -3.52
CA LEU A 54 -3.48 -16.53 -4.86
C LEU A 54 -3.63 -17.79 -5.73
N SER A 55 -3.96 -18.95 -5.15
CA SER A 55 -4.28 -20.14 -5.96
C SER A 55 -5.54 -19.99 -6.82
N ALA A 56 -6.36 -18.98 -6.52
CA ALA A 56 -7.49 -18.59 -7.35
C ALA A 56 -7.09 -17.71 -8.56
N TYR A 57 -5.85 -17.23 -8.61
CA TYR A 57 -5.36 -16.29 -9.62
C TYR A 57 -4.34 -16.94 -10.55
N SER A 58 -4.26 -16.42 -11.77
CA SER A 58 -3.17 -16.73 -12.69
C SER A 58 -2.63 -15.48 -13.36
N PHE A 59 -1.34 -15.48 -13.66
CA PHE A 59 -0.64 -14.37 -14.28
C PHE A 59 0.02 -14.81 -15.59
N GLY A 60 -0.08 -13.98 -16.62
CA GLY A 60 0.51 -14.27 -17.92
C GLY A 60 0.78 -13.01 -18.72
N ASN A 61 1.37 -13.20 -19.90
CA ASN A 61 1.66 -12.14 -20.84
C ASN A 61 1.18 -12.50 -22.26
N MET A 62 0.91 -11.50 -23.10
CA MET A 62 0.70 -11.68 -24.53
C MET A 62 1.82 -11.00 -25.30
N ASN A 63 2.47 -11.77 -26.18
CA ASN A 63 3.72 -11.32 -26.76
C ASN A 63 3.56 -10.52 -28.06
N ASN A 64 4.27 -9.39 -28.17
CA ASN A 64 4.56 -8.73 -29.45
C ASN A 64 3.28 -8.46 -30.29
N GLY A 65 2.24 -7.90 -29.66
CA GLY A 65 0.93 -7.68 -30.29
C GLY A 65 0.07 -8.92 -30.50
N GLY A 66 0.42 -10.03 -29.87
CA GLY A 66 -0.38 -11.25 -29.83
C GLY A 66 -1.71 -11.08 -29.08
N THR A 67 -2.62 -12.01 -29.33
CA THR A 67 -3.93 -12.11 -28.66
C THR A 67 -4.09 -13.43 -27.89
N SER A 68 -2.98 -14.15 -27.72
CA SER A 68 -2.93 -15.41 -26.98
C SER A 68 -1.80 -15.35 -25.96
N LEU A 69 -2.01 -16.03 -24.83
CA LEU A 69 -1.07 -16.10 -23.73
C LEU A 69 0.24 -16.76 -24.20
N GLY A 70 1.36 -16.16 -23.82
CA GLY A 70 2.68 -16.75 -23.94
C GLY A 70 2.69 -18.14 -23.28
N GLY A 71 3.24 -19.13 -23.96
CA GLY A 71 3.21 -20.52 -23.46
C GLY A 71 1.83 -21.21 -23.51
N SER A 72 0.82 -20.59 -24.13
CA SER A 72 -0.58 -21.09 -24.25
C SER A 72 -1.39 -21.12 -22.94
N ALA A 73 -0.84 -20.71 -21.81
CA ALA A 73 -1.55 -20.59 -20.54
C ALA A 73 -0.88 -19.60 -19.59
N ALA A 74 -1.66 -18.97 -18.73
CA ALA A 74 -1.17 -18.18 -17.61
C ALA A 74 -0.68 -19.11 -16.49
N SER A 75 0.31 -18.67 -15.73
CA SER A 75 0.85 -19.41 -14.59
C SER A 75 -0.07 -19.22 -13.38
N VAL A 76 -0.58 -20.32 -12.82
CA VAL A 76 -1.38 -20.25 -11.58
C VAL A 76 -0.46 -19.89 -10.42
N LEU A 77 -0.87 -18.89 -9.64
CA LEU A 77 -0.10 -18.39 -8.51
C LEU A 77 -0.34 -19.24 -7.27
N GLY A 78 0.40 -18.97 -6.19
CA GLY A 78 0.30 -19.74 -4.96
C GLY A 78 0.45 -18.88 -3.71
N GLY A 79 0.03 -19.43 -2.58
CA GLY A 79 0.12 -18.75 -1.29
C GLY A 79 -1.08 -17.85 -0.97
N VAL A 80 -0.96 -17.13 0.13
CA VAL A 80 -1.96 -16.20 0.63
C VAL A 80 -1.32 -14.83 0.73
N LEU A 81 -1.94 -13.83 0.10
CA LEU A 81 -1.47 -12.45 0.12
C LEU A 81 -2.28 -11.64 1.12
N ALA A 82 -1.64 -11.22 2.21
CA ALA A 82 -2.28 -10.41 3.24
C ALA A 82 -2.59 -8.99 2.74
N PRO A 83 -3.53 -8.26 3.37
CA PRO A 83 -3.80 -6.85 3.06
C PRO A 83 -2.53 -5.99 3.06
N GLY A 84 -2.33 -5.21 2.00
CA GLY A 84 -1.18 -4.34 1.80
C GLY A 84 0.13 -5.06 1.47
N ALA A 85 0.14 -6.39 1.41
CA ALA A 85 1.34 -7.14 1.03
C ALA A 85 1.49 -7.25 -0.49
N SER A 86 2.74 -7.34 -0.92
CA SER A 86 3.15 -7.54 -2.30
C SER A 86 3.53 -9.00 -2.58
N TYR A 87 3.38 -9.41 -3.84
CA TYR A 87 3.78 -10.70 -4.38
C TYR A 87 4.58 -10.48 -5.66
N ILE A 88 5.84 -10.90 -5.67
CA ILE A 88 6.77 -10.64 -6.76
C ILE A 88 6.84 -11.82 -7.72
N ILE A 89 6.57 -11.53 -8.99
CA ILE A 89 6.66 -12.48 -10.10
C ILE A 89 7.90 -12.13 -10.92
N SER A 90 8.94 -12.96 -10.87
CA SER A 90 10.13 -12.81 -11.70
C SER A 90 10.04 -13.69 -12.94
N TYR A 91 10.48 -13.15 -14.07
CA TYR A 91 10.61 -13.88 -15.34
C TYR A 91 11.90 -14.69 -15.46
N GLU A 92 12.69 -14.73 -14.39
CA GLU A 92 13.88 -15.56 -14.31
C GLU A 92 13.54 -17.05 -14.15
N ALA A 93 14.53 -17.88 -14.46
CA ALA A 93 14.45 -19.31 -14.15
C ALA A 93 14.71 -19.54 -12.66
N ASP A 94 13.98 -20.47 -12.06
CA ASP A 94 14.24 -20.90 -10.69
C ASP A 94 15.60 -21.63 -10.63
N ALA A 95 16.60 -20.95 -10.07
CA ALA A 95 17.94 -21.48 -9.80
C ALA A 95 18.14 -21.87 -8.32
N GLY A 96 17.05 -21.92 -7.54
CA GLY A 96 17.06 -22.08 -6.10
C GLY A 96 17.28 -20.76 -5.34
N PRO A 97 17.15 -20.78 -4.00
CA PRO A 97 17.24 -19.59 -3.17
C PRO A 97 18.56 -18.83 -3.35
N GLY A 98 18.47 -17.54 -3.60
CA GLY A 98 19.63 -16.67 -3.82
C GLY A 98 20.29 -16.81 -5.19
N GLY A 99 19.67 -17.54 -6.12
CA GLY A 99 20.25 -17.88 -7.42
C GLY A 99 19.92 -16.92 -8.57
N SER A 100 19.03 -15.95 -8.36
CA SER A 100 18.56 -15.01 -9.38
C SER A 100 19.35 -13.70 -9.41
N ILE A 101 19.33 -13.02 -10.56
CA ILE A 101 19.77 -11.63 -10.69
C ILE A 101 18.87 -10.73 -9.83
N PHE A 102 17.55 -10.98 -9.77
CA PHE A 102 16.65 -10.29 -8.84
C PHE A 102 17.16 -10.36 -7.39
N PHE A 103 17.53 -11.55 -6.89
CA PHE A 103 18.10 -11.67 -5.56
C PHE A 103 19.43 -10.92 -5.43
N SER A 104 20.27 -10.95 -6.47
CA SER A 104 21.56 -10.25 -6.44
C SER A 104 21.40 -8.74 -6.28
N VAL A 105 20.35 -8.16 -6.89
CA VAL A 105 20.03 -6.73 -6.84
C VAL A 105 19.31 -6.36 -5.55
N PHE A 106 18.24 -7.08 -5.20
CA PHE A 106 17.32 -6.69 -4.12
C PHE A 106 17.54 -7.43 -2.79
N GLY A 107 18.40 -8.46 -2.77
CA GLY A 107 18.74 -9.23 -1.58
C GLY A 107 17.63 -10.15 -1.05
N VAL A 108 16.55 -10.32 -1.82
CA VAL A 108 15.40 -11.18 -1.51
C VAL A 108 15.01 -12.00 -2.75
N ASP A 109 14.50 -13.21 -2.53
CA ASP A 109 13.98 -14.02 -3.62
C ASP A 109 12.57 -13.52 -4.00
N PRO A 110 12.17 -13.59 -5.29
CA PRO A 110 10.80 -13.35 -5.70
C PRO A 110 9.88 -14.48 -5.20
N ASP A 111 8.59 -14.18 -5.05
CA ASP A 111 7.60 -15.16 -4.59
C ASP A 111 7.26 -16.20 -5.66
N HIS A 112 7.41 -15.86 -6.95
CA HIS A 112 7.15 -16.76 -8.07
C HIS A 112 8.14 -16.59 -9.21
N TYR A 113 8.61 -17.71 -9.74
CA TYR A 113 9.44 -17.77 -10.95
C TYR A 113 8.60 -18.24 -12.14
N MET A 114 8.47 -17.41 -13.17
CA MET A 114 7.74 -17.74 -14.41
C MET A 114 8.55 -18.66 -15.34
N GLY A 115 9.86 -18.83 -15.12
CA GLY A 115 10.64 -19.89 -15.78
C GLY A 115 10.81 -19.77 -17.29
N GLY A 116 10.63 -18.57 -17.88
CA GLY A 116 10.86 -18.32 -19.31
C GLY A 116 9.67 -17.84 -20.14
N GLY A 117 8.79 -17.01 -19.58
CA GLY A 117 7.96 -16.12 -20.38
C GLY A 117 8.79 -14.93 -20.85
N TYR A 118 9.05 -14.80 -22.15
CA TYR A 118 9.87 -13.70 -22.65
C TYR A 118 9.03 -12.43 -22.65
N VAL A 119 9.14 -11.61 -21.61
CA VAL A 119 8.75 -10.20 -21.72
C VAL A 119 9.96 -9.38 -22.13
N ASN A 120 9.78 -8.46 -23.07
CA ASN A 120 10.86 -7.62 -23.60
C ASN A 120 10.49 -6.15 -23.70
N GLY A 121 9.65 -5.70 -22.76
CA GLY A 121 9.38 -4.28 -22.58
C GLY A 121 8.21 -3.73 -23.38
N ASP A 122 7.63 -4.54 -24.25
CA ASP A 122 6.54 -4.16 -25.15
C ASP A 122 5.40 -5.18 -25.15
N ASP A 123 5.43 -6.15 -24.24
CA ASP A 123 4.42 -7.19 -24.12
C ASP A 123 3.34 -6.82 -23.09
N VAL A 124 2.12 -7.29 -23.33
CA VAL A 124 0.98 -7.05 -22.44
C VAL A 124 1.05 -8.01 -21.26
N LEU A 125 0.82 -7.51 -20.04
CA LEU A 125 0.79 -8.29 -18.81
C LEU A 125 -0.64 -8.38 -18.28
N LEU A 126 -1.07 -9.56 -17.86
CA LEU A 126 -2.47 -9.84 -17.53
C LEU A 126 -2.57 -10.65 -16.24
N LEU A 127 -3.39 -10.14 -15.31
CA LEU A 127 -3.82 -10.85 -14.11
C LEU A 127 -5.23 -11.37 -14.31
N PHE A 128 -5.45 -12.66 -14.05
CA PHE A 128 -6.75 -13.31 -14.15
C PHE A 128 -7.21 -13.86 -12.81
N LEU A 129 -8.52 -13.82 -12.58
CA LEU A 129 -9.21 -14.68 -11.62
C LEU A 129 -9.67 -15.96 -12.35
N GLY A 130 -9.14 -17.09 -11.91
CA GLY A 130 -9.22 -18.38 -12.61
C GLY A 130 -7.93 -18.72 -13.37
N ALA A 131 -7.79 -19.99 -13.77
CA ALA A 131 -6.67 -20.48 -14.56
C ALA A 131 -6.92 -20.20 -16.05
N ALA A 132 -6.28 -19.16 -16.58
CA ALA A 132 -6.48 -18.71 -17.96
C ALA A 132 -5.66 -19.54 -18.96
N THR A 133 -6.28 -19.94 -20.08
CA THR A 133 -5.61 -20.67 -21.18
C THR A 133 -5.92 -20.05 -22.54
N GLY A 134 -5.10 -20.35 -23.55
CA GLY A 134 -5.32 -19.88 -24.92
C GLY A 134 -5.31 -18.35 -25.03
N ASP A 135 -6.46 -17.75 -25.32
CA ASP A 135 -6.67 -16.30 -25.39
C ASP A 135 -7.11 -15.66 -24.06
N GLY A 136 -7.22 -16.47 -23.00
CA GLY A 136 -7.61 -16.04 -21.65
C GLY A 136 -9.11 -15.81 -21.46
N THR A 137 -9.95 -16.13 -22.46
CA THR A 137 -11.41 -15.94 -22.37
C THR A 137 -12.11 -16.96 -21.46
N ASP A 138 -11.39 -17.99 -21.01
CA ASP A 138 -11.85 -19.00 -20.05
C ASP A 138 -11.66 -18.60 -18.59
N ALA A 139 -11.05 -17.45 -18.32
CA ALA A 139 -10.89 -16.84 -17.01
C ALA A 139 -11.36 -15.37 -17.01
N THR A 140 -11.50 -14.78 -15.82
CA THR A 140 -11.88 -13.37 -15.70
C THR A 140 -10.63 -12.50 -15.69
N LEU A 141 -10.45 -11.65 -16.71
CA LEU A 141 -9.39 -10.64 -16.69
C LEU A 141 -9.67 -9.62 -15.59
N VAL A 142 -8.75 -9.53 -14.63
CA VAL A 142 -8.83 -8.69 -13.44
C VAL A 142 -8.12 -7.37 -13.66
N ASP A 143 -6.87 -7.43 -14.11
CA ASP A 143 -6.02 -6.26 -14.27
C ASP A 143 -5.08 -6.44 -15.46
N VAL A 144 -4.71 -5.33 -16.10
CA VAL A 144 -3.87 -5.35 -17.31
C VAL A 144 -2.88 -4.19 -17.33
N TYR A 145 -1.65 -4.50 -17.75
CA TYR A 145 -0.65 -3.52 -18.15
C TYR A 145 -0.40 -3.66 -19.66
N GLY A 146 -0.79 -2.65 -20.44
CA GLY A 146 -0.78 -2.68 -21.91
C GLY A 146 -2.10 -3.08 -22.56
N VAL A 147 -2.14 -3.03 -23.90
CA VAL A 147 -3.36 -3.25 -24.68
C VAL A 147 -3.28 -4.59 -25.42
N PRO A 148 -4.11 -5.60 -25.08
CA PRO A 148 -4.14 -6.88 -25.79
C PRO A 148 -4.24 -6.72 -27.32
N GLY A 149 -3.41 -7.45 -28.07
CA GLY A 149 -3.35 -7.35 -29.53
C GLY A 149 -2.55 -6.16 -30.07
N VAL A 150 -1.90 -5.37 -29.21
CA VAL A 150 -1.03 -4.25 -29.60
C VAL A 150 0.38 -4.52 -29.12
N ASP A 151 1.35 -4.32 -30.01
CA ASP A 151 2.78 -4.28 -29.68
C ASP A 151 3.08 -2.95 -28.97
N GLY A 152 3.69 -3.03 -27.79
CA GLY A 152 3.97 -1.89 -26.92
C GLY A 152 5.05 -0.96 -27.42
N THR A 153 5.86 -1.33 -28.41
CA THR A 153 6.95 -0.51 -28.94
C THR A 153 6.43 0.88 -29.37
N GLY A 154 6.98 1.95 -28.80
CA GLY A 154 6.60 3.34 -29.08
C GLY A 154 5.23 3.76 -28.52
N THR A 155 4.57 2.94 -27.71
CA THR A 155 3.32 3.27 -27.04
C THR A 155 3.58 3.98 -25.70
N ASN A 156 2.51 4.48 -25.07
CA ASN A 156 2.62 5.13 -23.76
C ASN A 156 2.68 4.16 -22.57
N TRP A 157 2.81 2.86 -22.84
CA TRP A 157 3.01 1.81 -21.85
C TRP A 157 4.27 1.00 -22.10
N GLU A 158 5.10 1.39 -23.07
CA GLU A 158 6.41 0.78 -23.31
C GLU A 158 7.29 0.86 -22.05
N TYR A 159 7.83 -0.28 -21.66
CA TYR A 159 8.68 -0.47 -20.49
C TYR A 159 10.02 -1.14 -20.83
N THR A 160 10.42 -1.20 -22.11
CA THR A 160 11.74 -1.67 -22.56
C THR A 160 12.87 -0.97 -21.82
N ASP A 161 13.72 -1.73 -21.14
CA ASP A 161 14.87 -1.24 -20.37
C ASP A 161 14.44 -0.14 -19.38
N SER A 162 13.30 -0.38 -18.72
CA SER A 162 12.54 0.62 -17.97
C SER A 162 11.70 0.01 -16.85
N TYR A 163 10.94 0.89 -16.19
CA TYR A 163 10.03 0.56 -15.11
C TYR A 163 8.74 1.36 -15.23
N SER A 164 7.69 0.86 -14.59
CA SER A 164 6.41 1.55 -14.45
C SER A 164 5.79 1.24 -13.11
N SER A 165 5.20 2.24 -12.48
CA SER A 165 4.54 2.09 -11.18
C SER A 165 3.10 2.58 -11.23
N ARG A 166 2.22 1.86 -10.54
CA ARG A 166 0.80 2.22 -10.51
C ARG A 166 0.55 3.39 -9.58
N LEU A 167 -0.33 4.31 -9.97
CA LEU A 167 -0.69 5.53 -9.25
C LEU A 167 -2.00 5.43 -8.47
N ASN A 168 -2.73 4.32 -8.60
CA ASN A 168 -3.98 4.08 -7.90
C ASN A 168 -4.18 2.59 -7.64
N CYS A 169 -5.27 2.28 -6.94
CA CYS A 169 -5.45 0.94 -6.37
C CYS A 169 -6.63 0.20 -6.97
N THR A 170 -7.00 0.59 -8.19
CA THR A 170 -8.18 0.08 -8.88
C THR A 170 -7.75 -0.84 -10.00
N ALA A 171 -7.94 -2.15 -9.81
CA ALA A 171 -7.78 -3.12 -10.87
C ALA A 171 -8.65 -2.73 -12.08
N SER A 172 -8.07 -2.82 -13.27
CA SER A 172 -8.76 -2.50 -14.52
C SER A 172 -8.39 -3.51 -15.59
N ASN A 173 -9.39 -4.12 -16.19
CA ASN A 173 -9.22 -4.98 -17.35
C ASN A 173 -9.02 -4.20 -18.66
N VAL A 174 -8.86 -2.88 -18.57
CA VAL A 174 -8.56 -1.98 -19.69
C VAL A 174 -7.38 -1.08 -19.32
N TRP A 175 -6.37 -1.03 -20.19
CA TRP A 175 -5.26 -0.10 -20.05
C TRP A 175 -5.75 1.35 -19.98
N THR A 176 -5.37 2.04 -18.90
CA THR A 176 -5.64 3.46 -18.71
C THR A 176 -4.34 4.14 -18.29
N ALA A 177 -3.77 4.95 -19.18
CA ALA A 177 -2.47 5.59 -18.93
C ALA A 177 -2.45 6.52 -17.69
N ALA A 178 -3.61 7.03 -17.27
CA ALA A 178 -3.70 7.85 -16.05
C ALA A 178 -3.49 7.05 -14.76
N ASP A 179 -3.57 5.72 -14.82
CA ASP A 179 -3.37 4.84 -13.68
C ASP A 179 -1.89 4.56 -13.40
N TRP A 180 -0.98 5.04 -14.26
CA TRP A 180 0.43 4.63 -14.26
C TRP A 180 1.38 5.82 -14.40
N ALA A 181 2.48 5.75 -13.66
CA ALA A 181 3.70 6.47 -13.97
C ALA A 181 4.58 5.54 -14.80
N VAL A 182 4.67 5.83 -16.10
CA VAL A 182 5.50 5.09 -17.05
C VAL A 182 6.77 5.89 -17.32
N ALA A 183 7.93 5.35 -16.96
CA ALA A 183 9.20 6.07 -17.12
C ALA A 183 9.60 6.22 -18.60
N GLY A 184 9.09 5.32 -19.45
CA GLY A 184 9.36 5.29 -20.89
C GLY A 184 10.62 4.50 -21.22
N ALA A 185 10.76 4.09 -22.48
CA ALA A 185 11.85 3.19 -22.90
C ALA A 185 13.25 3.71 -22.55
N ASN A 186 14.13 2.81 -22.12
CA ASN A 186 15.53 3.05 -21.74
C ASN A 186 15.71 3.94 -20.49
N ALA A 187 14.71 4.02 -19.60
CA ALA A 187 14.83 4.82 -18.38
C ALA A 187 15.91 4.28 -17.44
N LEU A 188 16.10 2.95 -17.38
CA LEU A 188 17.14 2.33 -16.55
C LEU A 188 18.55 2.54 -17.12
N GLU A 189 18.64 2.75 -18.43
CA GLU A 189 19.89 3.03 -19.15
C GLU A 189 20.33 4.50 -19.14
N SER A 190 19.54 5.37 -18.50
CA SER A 190 19.75 6.80 -18.47
C SER A 190 21.11 7.16 -17.87
N GLY A 191 22.03 7.62 -18.72
CA GLY A 191 23.38 8.02 -18.34
C GLY A 191 24.37 6.87 -18.13
N CYS A 192 23.97 5.63 -18.39
CA CYS A 192 24.81 4.44 -18.13
C CYS A 192 25.67 4.02 -19.32
N ALA A 193 25.22 4.30 -20.55
CA ALA A 193 25.93 3.91 -21.76
C ALA A 193 26.29 2.40 -21.79
N GLY A 194 25.40 1.55 -21.27
CA GLY A 194 25.58 0.10 -21.16
C GLY A 194 26.51 -0.35 -20.03
N ASP A 195 26.71 0.47 -18.99
CA ASP A 195 27.42 0.09 -17.76
C ASP A 195 26.46 -0.52 -16.74
N ASP A 196 26.58 -1.83 -16.49
CA ASP A 196 25.70 -2.58 -15.59
C ASP A 196 25.67 -2.00 -14.16
N VAL A 197 26.79 -1.45 -13.67
CA VAL A 197 26.85 -0.88 -12.31
C VAL A 197 26.02 0.40 -12.22
N CYS A 198 26.05 1.23 -13.26
CA CYS A 198 25.17 2.38 -13.37
C CYS A 198 23.70 1.96 -13.51
N GLU A 199 23.40 0.97 -14.37
CA GLU A 199 22.04 0.49 -14.59
C GLU A 199 21.45 -0.09 -13.29
N GLU A 200 22.20 -0.90 -12.55
CA GLU A 200 21.81 -1.43 -11.23
C GLU A 200 21.54 -0.29 -10.23
N GLY A 201 22.34 0.78 -10.28
CA GLY A 201 22.10 2.00 -9.50
C GLY A 201 20.80 2.71 -9.88
N ASN A 202 20.48 2.79 -11.17
CA ASN A 202 19.20 3.33 -11.63
C ASN A 202 18.04 2.42 -11.23
N LEU A 203 18.18 1.11 -11.36
CA LEU A 203 17.17 0.12 -11.00
C LEU A 203 16.80 0.25 -9.51
N THR A 204 17.77 0.17 -8.61
CA THR A 204 17.54 0.28 -7.15
C THR A 204 17.10 1.67 -6.69
N ALA A 205 17.37 2.73 -7.45
CA ALA A 205 16.91 4.08 -7.13
C ALA A 205 15.45 4.34 -7.55
N ASN A 206 14.94 3.58 -8.51
CA ASN A 206 13.64 3.85 -9.14
C ASN A 206 12.62 2.72 -8.94
N THR A 207 13.04 1.57 -8.40
CA THR A 207 12.18 0.42 -8.13
C THR A 207 12.36 -0.04 -6.68
N ASP A 208 11.30 -0.56 -6.08
CA ASP A 208 11.28 -1.00 -4.67
C ASP A 208 10.33 -2.19 -4.52
N PRO A 209 10.71 -3.38 -5.05
CA PRO A 209 9.84 -4.53 -5.02
C PRO A 209 9.52 -4.93 -3.59
N GLY A 210 8.24 -5.18 -3.33
CA GLY A 210 7.75 -5.48 -1.99
C GLY A 210 7.08 -4.28 -1.31
N THR A 211 7.17 -3.09 -1.92
CA THR A 211 6.69 -1.84 -1.32
C THR A 211 5.77 -1.08 -2.27
N TYR A 212 4.45 -1.20 -2.04
CA TYR A 212 3.47 -0.33 -2.69
C TYR A 212 2.99 0.80 -1.77
N THR A 213 3.44 2.03 -2.05
CA THR A 213 3.18 3.19 -1.18
C THR A 213 1.94 4.01 -1.54
N VAL A 214 1.26 3.68 -2.64
CA VAL A 214 0.03 4.38 -3.02
C VAL A 214 -1.06 4.05 -2.01
N ASN A 215 -1.76 5.09 -1.56
CA ASN A 215 -2.84 4.91 -0.60
C ASN A 215 -4.09 4.34 -1.28
N CYS A 216 -4.46 3.11 -0.90
CA CYS A 216 -5.43 2.30 -1.61
C CYS A 216 -6.80 2.14 -1.00
N GLY A 217 -7.05 2.71 0.17
CA GLY A 217 -8.34 2.54 0.84
C GLY A 217 -8.66 1.10 1.27
N GLY A 218 -7.86 0.08 0.92
CA GLY A 218 -7.81 -1.20 1.63
C GLY A 218 -6.81 -1.12 2.77
N GLY A 219 -7.16 -0.36 3.80
CA GLY A 219 -6.33 -0.20 5.00
C GLY A 219 -5.10 0.70 4.87
N GLY A 220 -4.80 1.25 3.69
CA GLY A 220 -3.79 2.31 3.56
C GLY A 220 -4.31 3.63 4.16
N CYS A 221 -3.45 4.37 4.84
CA CYS A 221 -3.78 5.66 5.44
C CYS A 221 -2.92 6.74 4.81
N SER A 222 -3.48 7.92 4.55
CA SER A 222 -2.67 9.12 4.27
C SER A 222 -2.34 9.80 5.60
N GLY A 223 -1.31 9.27 6.27
CA GLY A 223 -0.79 9.80 7.52
C GLY A 223 0.60 10.38 7.36
N SER A 224 0.87 11.57 7.91
CA SER A 224 2.22 12.12 7.96
C SER A 224 2.54 12.74 9.30
N ASN A 225 3.76 12.50 9.76
CA ASN A 225 4.29 13.14 10.95
C ASN A 225 4.57 14.62 10.66
N PHE A 226 4.28 15.47 11.64
CA PHE A 226 4.50 16.90 11.59
C PHE A 226 4.92 17.40 12.96
N CYS A 227 5.40 18.65 13.02
CA CYS A 227 5.96 19.23 14.24
C CYS A 227 7.18 18.42 14.72
N SER A 228 7.80 18.78 15.85
CA SER A 228 8.97 18.07 16.38
C SER A 228 8.80 17.71 17.85
N SER A 229 9.29 16.53 18.21
CA SER A 229 9.48 16.11 19.60
C SER A 229 10.86 16.52 20.11
N ALA A 230 10.94 16.83 21.40
CA ALA A 230 12.21 16.97 22.11
C ALA A 230 12.72 15.60 22.60
N ALA A 231 13.99 15.53 22.98
CA ALA A 231 14.53 14.34 23.64
C ALA A 231 14.03 14.26 25.10
N ASN A 232 13.58 13.07 25.50
CA ASN A 232 13.14 12.79 26.87
C ASN A 232 14.21 12.01 27.67
N SER A 233 13.89 11.54 28.88
CA SER A 233 14.85 10.85 29.76
C SER A 233 15.39 9.53 29.22
N THR A 234 14.79 8.96 28.18
CA THR A 234 15.37 7.81 27.45
C THR A 234 16.56 8.20 26.57
N GLY A 235 16.77 9.49 26.32
CA GLY A 235 17.78 10.02 25.40
C GLY A 235 17.30 10.19 23.96
N GLY A 236 16.14 9.63 23.61
CA GLY A 236 15.50 9.77 22.30
C GLY A 236 14.30 10.72 22.31
N ALA A 237 13.90 11.17 21.13
CA ALA A 237 12.63 11.85 20.93
C ALA A 237 11.50 10.84 20.69
N SER A 238 10.32 11.08 21.24
CA SER A 238 9.18 10.19 21.06
C SER A 238 8.55 10.42 19.69
N VAL A 239 8.26 9.32 18.99
CA VAL A 239 7.69 9.36 17.63
C VAL A 239 6.35 8.63 17.66
N ILE A 240 5.29 9.28 17.17
CA ILE A 240 3.97 8.67 17.00
C ILE A 240 3.87 8.03 15.61
N SER A 241 3.14 6.91 15.51
CA SER A 241 2.81 6.25 14.26
C SER A 241 1.42 5.62 14.36
N TYR A 242 0.97 4.97 13.29
CA TYR A 242 -0.29 4.26 13.24
C TYR A 242 -0.17 2.97 12.41
N SER A 243 -1.15 2.09 12.58
CA SER A 243 -1.36 0.89 11.79
C SER A 243 -2.85 0.54 11.72
N GLY A 244 -3.21 -0.43 10.89
CA GLY A 244 -4.61 -0.84 10.68
C GLY A 244 -5.22 -0.12 9.48
N SER A 245 -6.48 0.31 9.56
CA SER A 245 -7.24 0.94 8.49
C SER A 245 -7.68 2.37 8.83
N CYS A 246 -7.62 3.25 7.84
CA CYS A 246 -8.17 4.61 7.91
C CYS A 246 -9.58 4.73 7.33
N THR A 247 -10.18 3.63 6.89
CA THR A 247 -11.60 3.60 6.54
C THR A 247 -12.42 3.59 7.82
N VAL A 248 -13.28 4.60 8.01
CA VAL A 248 -14.05 4.75 9.26
C VAL A 248 -14.95 3.54 9.55
N ALA A 249 -15.48 2.92 8.50
CA ALA A 249 -16.35 1.75 8.62
C ALA A 249 -15.62 0.50 9.13
N ASP A 250 -14.31 0.37 8.90
CA ASP A 250 -13.53 -0.79 9.33
C ASP A 250 -13.30 -0.80 10.84
N ASN A 251 -13.36 0.37 11.48
CA ASN A 251 -13.16 0.56 12.91
C ASN A 251 -11.88 -0.12 13.44
N ASN A 252 -10.80 -0.08 12.66
CA ASN A 252 -9.56 -0.81 12.90
C ASN A 252 -8.35 0.12 12.81
N PHE A 253 -8.35 1.25 13.53
CA PHE A 253 -7.24 2.20 13.51
C PHE A 253 -6.44 2.11 14.82
N THR A 254 -5.14 1.84 14.77
CA THR A 254 -4.29 1.70 15.97
C THR A 254 -3.18 2.74 15.98
N LEU A 255 -3.04 3.47 17.09
CA LEU A 255 -1.92 4.38 17.32
C LEU A 255 -0.81 3.65 18.07
N SER A 256 0.43 4.01 17.76
CA SER A 256 1.62 3.63 18.52
C SER A 256 2.51 4.85 18.75
N ALA A 257 3.27 4.85 19.84
CA ALA A 257 4.33 5.83 20.07
C ALA A 257 5.49 5.18 20.83
N ASP A 258 6.72 5.49 20.42
CA ASP A 258 7.95 4.87 20.93
C ASP A 258 8.86 5.87 21.64
N ASN A 259 10.01 5.38 22.12
CA ASN A 259 11.05 6.14 22.81
C ASN A 259 10.52 6.91 24.02
N MET A 260 9.79 6.25 24.92
CA MET A 260 9.29 6.87 26.15
C MET A 260 9.62 6.04 27.39
N PRO A 261 9.69 6.65 28.59
CA PRO A 261 10.10 5.94 29.80
C PRO A 261 9.14 4.79 30.12
N ALA A 262 9.67 3.62 30.46
CA ALA A 262 8.86 2.48 30.90
C ALA A 262 8.32 2.68 32.32
N SER A 263 7.26 1.94 32.68
CA SER A 263 6.60 2.03 33.99
C SER A 263 6.06 3.43 34.31
N GLN A 264 5.65 4.16 33.28
CA GLN A 264 4.98 5.44 33.38
C GLN A 264 3.56 5.34 32.79
N PHE A 265 2.84 6.46 32.76
CA PHE A 265 1.54 6.56 32.11
C PHE A 265 1.60 7.51 30.93
N GLY A 266 0.88 7.16 29.87
CA GLY A 266 0.69 7.99 28.69
C GLY A 266 -0.77 8.03 28.23
N ILE A 267 -1.06 9.01 27.37
CA ILE A 267 -2.39 9.27 26.81
C ILE A 267 -2.20 9.65 25.35
N PHE A 268 -2.92 8.98 24.45
CA PHE A 268 -3.15 9.51 23.11
C PHE A 268 -4.28 10.54 23.13
N PHE A 269 -4.12 11.59 22.35
CA PHE A 269 -5.15 12.60 22.15
C PHE A 269 -5.16 13.07 20.70
N TYR A 270 -6.29 13.64 20.28
CA TYR A 270 -6.48 14.08 18.91
C TYR A 270 -7.35 15.33 18.80
N GLY A 271 -7.26 16.00 17.65
CA GLY A 271 -8.01 17.22 17.35
C GLY A 271 -7.96 17.59 15.87
N ALA A 272 -8.89 18.44 15.45
CA ALA A 272 -9.02 18.85 14.04
C ALA A 272 -8.00 19.92 13.61
N THR A 273 -7.33 20.58 14.58
CA THR A 273 -6.41 21.70 14.29
C THR A 273 -4.99 21.41 14.75
N GLN A 274 -4.04 22.00 14.05
CA GLN A 274 -2.62 22.00 14.40
C GLN A 274 -2.24 23.34 15.05
N VAL A 275 -1.38 23.29 16.07
CA VAL A 275 -0.86 24.50 16.73
C VAL A 275 0.11 25.21 15.79
N ASN A 276 -0.05 26.52 15.64
CA ASN A 276 0.83 27.38 14.82
C ASN A 276 1.05 26.84 13.39
N GLY A 277 0.01 26.27 12.77
CA GLY A 277 0.10 25.72 11.41
C GLY A 277 1.05 24.51 11.30
N GLY A 278 1.19 23.74 12.38
CA GLY A 278 2.04 22.54 12.42
C GLY A 278 3.44 22.79 12.99
N ALA A 279 3.80 24.04 13.29
CA ALA A 279 5.07 24.35 13.94
C ALA A 279 5.10 24.00 15.44
N GLY A 280 3.92 23.83 16.06
CA GLY A 280 3.79 23.54 17.48
C GLY A 280 4.10 24.72 18.40
N MET A 281 4.01 24.47 19.72
CA MET A 281 4.44 25.41 20.77
C MET A 281 4.99 24.66 21.98
N ALA A 282 5.88 25.28 22.74
CA ALA A 282 6.43 24.66 23.95
C ALA A 282 5.34 24.29 24.96
N PHE A 283 5.36 23.05 25.46
CA PHE A 283 4.43 22.54 26.45
C PHE A 283 5.09 21.44 27.29
N GLY A 284 5.29 21.72 28.58
CA GLY A 284 6.08 20.84 29.44
C GLY A 284 7.55 20.83 29.03
N ASN A 285 8.12 19.63 28.94
CA ASN A 285 9.47 19.45 28.41
C ASN A 285 9.49 19.31 26.87
N GLY A 286 8.32 19.20 26.22
CA GLY A 286 8.17 18.94 24.79
C GLY A 286 7.42 20.03 24.03
N THR A 287 6.85 19.61 22.90
CA THR A 287 6.10 20.49 21.98
C THR A 287 4.66 20.01 21.84
N LEU A 288 3.70 20.88 22.11
CA LEU A 288 2.29 20.63 21.77
C LEU A 288 2.08 20.94 20.28
N CYS A 289 1.78 19.92 19.50
CA CYS A 289 1.64 19.97 18.05
C CYS A 289 0.16 19.94 17.64
N VAL A 290 -0.64 19.12 18.32
CA VAL A 290 -2.08 19.00 18.11
C VAL A 290 -2.81 19.96 19.05
N GLY A 291 -3.60 20.87 18.49
CA GLY A 291 -4.27 21.91 19.29
C GLY A 291 -4.52 23.20 18.52
N ALA A 292 -4.89 24.24 19.25
CA ALA A 292 -5.57 25.49 18.81
C ALA A 292 -7.12 25.47 18.89
N GLY A 293 -7.70 24.43 19.50
CA GLY A 293 -9.15 24.29 19.68
C GLY A 293 -9.54 23.16 20.65
N GLN A 294 -10.65 22.47 20.37
CA GLN A 294 -11.12 21.32 21.14
C GLN A 294 -10.21 20.10 20.92
N ILE A 295 -9.83 19.43 22.01
CA ILE A 295 -9.06 18.17 22.00
C ILE A 295 -9.88 17.05 22.62
N TYR A 296 -9.66 15.84 22.13
CA TYR A 296 -10.28 14.60 22.61
C TYR A 296 -9.19 13.68 23.13
N ARG A 297 -9.42 13.10 24.31
CA ARG A 297 -8.41 12.32 25.03
C ARG A 297 -8.89 10.89 25.20
N MET A 298 -7.99 9.95 24.99
CA MET A 298 -8.23 8.55 25.27
C MET A 298 -8.01 8.21 26.75
N SER A 299 -8.36 6.97 27.11
CA SER A 299 -8.04 6.44 28.44
C SER A 299 -6.52 6.33 28.63
N PRO A 300 -5.98 6.70 29.81
CA PRO A 300 -4.57 6.52 30.10
C PRO A 300 -4.15 5.04 30.05
N ILE A 301 -2.97 4.78 29.50
CA ILE A 301 -2.34 3.45 29.47
C ILE A 301 -0.92 3.50 30.02
N SER A 302 -0.42 2.34 30.47
CA SER A 302 0.96 2.23 30.96
C SER A 302 1.95 2.12 29.80
N THR A 303 3.13 2.71 29.95
CA THR A 303 4.20 2.70 28.96
C THR A 303 5.23 1.61 29.26
N THR A 304 5.78 0.98 28.22
CA THR A 304 6.78 -0.10 28.33
C THR A 304 8.01 0.14 27.44
N GLY A 305 8.40 1.40 27.24
CA GLY A 305 9.35 1.83 26.20
C GLY A 305 8.63 2.46 25.00
N GLY A 306 7.36 2.09 24.82
CA GLY A 306 6.38 2.67 23.94
C GLY A 306 4.98 2.47 24.51
N MET A 307 3.96 2.86 23.76
CA MET A 307 2.56 2.58 24.07
C MET A 307 1.77 2.41 22.78
N SER A 308 0.72 1.58 22.80
CA SER A 308 -0.14 1.34 21.64
C SER A 308 -1.60 1.20 22.07
N GLN A 309 -2.50 1.75 21.27
CA GLN A 309 -3.93 1.74 21.53
C GLN A 309 -4.74 1.77 20.24
N THR A 310 -5.65 0.80 20.09
CA THR A 310 -6.68 0.83 19.05
C THR A 310 -7.76 1.85 19.38
N ILE A 311 -8.12 2.66 18.40
CA ILE A 311 -9.12 3.72 18.46
C ILE A 311 -10.44 3.15 17.98
N ASP A 312 -11.47 3.25 18.82
CA ASP A 312 -12.84 3.00 18.39
C ASP A 312 -13.39 4.25 17.68
N LEU A 313 -13.30 4.25 16.36
CA LEU A 313 -13.82 5.29 15.47
C LEU A 313 -15.35 5.38 15.53
N ALA A 314 -16.04 4.29 15.87
CA ALA A 314 -17.50 4.27 16.00
C ALA A 314 -18.00 4.90 17.31
N ASN A 315 -17.17 4.92 18.36
CA ASN A 315 -17.55 5.44 19.68
C ASN A 315 -16.53 6.47 20.20
N PRO A 316 -16.47 7.68 19.62
CA PRO A 316 -15.54 8.72 20.06
C PRO A 316 -15.85 9.20 21.49
N PRO A 317 -14.87 9.74 22.25
CA PRO A 317 -15.07 10.25 23.61
C PRO A 317 -16.15 11.33 23.75
N SER A 318 -16.50 12.00 22.65
CA SER A 318 -17.65 12.90 22.56
C SER A 318 -18.12 13.00 21.10
N ALA A 319 -19.38 13.37 20.89
CA ALA A 319 -19.97 13.47 19.55
C ALA A 319 -19.24 14.46 18.62
N SER A 320 -18.64 15.52 19.16
CA SER A 320 -17.87 16.49 18.36
C SER A 320 -16.49 15.97 17.93
N GLY A 321 -16.05 14.84 18.49
CA GLY A 321 -14.81 14.14 18.12
C GLY A 321 -15.02 12.98 17.16
N THR A 322 -16.19 12.92 16.50
CA THR A 322 -16.48 11.90 15.49
C THR A 322 -15.59 12.10 14.28
N ILE A 323 -14.82 11.07 13.96
CA ILE A 323 -14.01 10.99 12.74
C ILE A 323 -14.92 10.47 11.63
N THR A 324 -15.00 11.20 10.52
CA THR A 324 -15.83 10.84 9.38
C THR A 324 -14.98 10.55 8.15
N ALA A 325 -15.53 9.80 7.20
CA ALA A 325 -14.97 9.67 5.87
C ALA A 325 -14.60 11.05 5.27
N SER A 326 -13.48 11.09 4.56
CA SER A 326 -12.86 12.27 3.97
C SER A 326 -12.50 13.40 4.96
N SER A 327 -12.38 13.11 6.26
CA SER A 327 -11.95 14.09 7.26
C SER A 327 -10.49 13.87 7.69
N THR A 328 -9.77 14.96 7.93
CA THR A 328 -8.39 14.93 8.43
C THR A 328 -8.37 15.23 9.93
N TRP A 329 -7.67 14.39 10.70
CA TRP A 329 -7.49 14.53 12.14
C TRP A 329 -6.02 14.41 12.53
N ASN A 330 -5.66 15.09 13.61
CA ASN A 330 -4.29 15.15 14.09
C ASN A 330 -4.18 14.46 15.45
N PHE A 331 -3.18 13.60 15.63
CA PHE A 331 -2.95 12.78 16.81
C PHE A 331 -1.59 13.10 17.43
N GLN A 332 -1.49 12.97 18.75
CA GLN A 332 -0.25 13.13 19.49
C GLN A 332 -0.31 12.32 20.79
N ALA A 333 0.86 11.85 21.25
CA ALA A 333 1.00 11.17 22.54
C ALA A 333 1.55 12.15 23.58
N TRP A 334 0.99 12.09 24.79
CA TRP A 334 1.53 12.72 25.99
C TRP A 334 1.96 11.61 26.96
N PHE A 335 3.10 11.73 27.62
CA PHE A 335 3.56 10.74 28.59
C PHE A 335 4.29 11.34 29.78
N ARG A 336 4.23 10.64 30.91
CA ARG A 336 4.95 11.01 32.14
C ARG A 336 6.44 10.73 31.99
N ASP A 337 7.24 11.70 32.40
CA ASP A 337 8.69 11.59 32.45
C ASP A 337 9.26 12.31 33.68
N PRO A 338 9.16 11.71 34.88
CA PRO A 338 9.70 12.31 36.10
C PRO A 338 11.23 12.31 36.14
N VAL A 339 11.91 11.46 35.37
CA VAL A 339 13.38 11.33 35.41
C VAL A 339 14.05 12.51 34.68
N ALA A 340 13.43 13.03 33.62
CA ALA A 340 13.90 14.24 32.94
C ALA A 340 13.80 15.52 33.80
N GLY A 341 13.05 15.48 34.91
CA GLY A 341 12.79 16.65 35.74
C GLY A 341 11.94 17.70 35.01
N GLY A 342 12.01 18.96 35.44
CA GLY A 342 11.23 20.04 34.85
C GLY A 342 9.73 19.85 35.05
N ALA A 343 8.97 19.78 33.95
CA ALA A 343 7.52 19.59 33.99
C ALA A 343 7.08 18.16 34.37
N ASN A 344 8.01 17.20 34.37
CA ASN A 344 7.79 15.77 34.64
C ASN A 344 6.93 15.04 33.58
N TYR A 345 6.82 15.61 32.38
CA TYR A 345 6.14 15.01 31.22
C TYR A 345 6.69 15.59 29.92
N ASP A 346 6.48 14.84 28.84
CA ASP A 346 6.90 15.17 27.48
C ASP A 346 5.86 14.67 26.47
N LEU A 347 6.06 14.95 25.18
CA LEU A 347 5.15 14.63 24.08
C LEU A 347 5.89 14.02 22.89
N SER A 348 5.20 13.20 22.10
CA SER A 348 5.67 12.81 20.76
C SER A 348 5.60 13.98 19.79
N ASP A 349 6.07 13.79 18.55
CA ASP A 349 5.65 14.62 17.42
C ASP A 349 4.14 14.44 17.12
N GLY A 350 3.63 15.18 16.13
CA GLY A 350 2.24 15.10 15.70
C GLY A 350 2.08 14.17 14.50
N LEU A 351 0.91 13.53 14.36
CA LEU A 351 0.55 12.71 13.21
C LEU A 351 -0.75 13.25 12.60
N SER A 352 -0.75 13.62 11.32
CA SER A 352 -1.94 14.07 10.59
C SER A 352 -2.44 12.96 9.68
N VAL A 353 -3.68 12.50 9.85
CA VAL A 353 -4.27 11.39 9.09
C VAL A 353 -5.57 11.80 8.43
N THR A 354 -5.72 11.48 7.14
CA THR A 354 -7.00 11.59 6.42
C THR A 354 -7.69 10.23 6.38
N PHE A 355 -8.95 10.21 6.81
CA PHE A 355 -9.79 9.02 6.89
C PHE A 355 -10.71 8.92 5.67
N ASP A 356 -11.06 7.70 5.27
CA ASP A 356 -11.94 7.38 4.13
C ASP A 356 -13.26 6.70 4.54
#